data_AF-A0A022PG26-F1
#
_entry.id   AF-A0A022PG26-F1
#
_cell.length_a   1.000
_cell.length_b   1.000
_cell.length_c   1.000
_cell.angle_alpha   90.00
_cell.angle_beta   90.00
_cell.angle_gamma   90.00
#
_symmetry.space_group_name_H-M   'P 1'
#
loop_
_entity.id
_entity.type
_entity.pdbx_description
1 polymer ?
#
loop_
_entity_poly.entity_id
_entity_poly.type
_entity_poly.pdbx_seq_one_letter_code
_entity_poly.pdbx_strand_id
1 'polypeptide(L)'
;MKKVTGVMLALAGASFCASAFANVPLNPDGSPVAGQSVAQYLQLKKECPECVMVAQDIVKMRMQHCKQNTTVDSIILQDPVYSYLNSIRFLVSNNGGYTNFVYTSARQVVESNVNCNDANDWIQRSQKVMEKMFNTGN
;
A
#
# COMPACT_ATOMS: atom_id res chain seq x y z
N MET A 1 -13.21 24.34 54.24
CA MET A 1 -12.85 25.56 53.49
C MET A 1 -11.41 25.44 53.00
N LYS A 2 -11.09 26.09 51.87
CA LYS A 2 -9.91 25.98 50.97
C LYS A 2 -10.01 24.90 49.89
N LYS A 3 -9.59 25.09 48.63
CA LYS A 3 -9.78 26.13 47.59
C LYS A 3 -9.06 25.56 46.34
N VAL A 4 -9.82 25.38 45.26
CA VAL A 4 -9.55 25.60 43.80
C VAL A 4 -8.37 24.91 43.08
N THR A 5 -8.68 24.51 41.83
CA THR A 5 -7.84 24.39 40.60
C THR A 5 -6.92 23.16 40.52
N GLY A 6 -6.86 22.37 39.45
CA GLY A 6 -7.36 22.45 38.08
C GLY A 6 -6.47 21.57 37.20
N VAL A 7 -6.92 21.31 35.97
CA VAL A 7 -6.22 20.63 34.85
C VAL A 7 -6.34 19.10 34.80
N MET A 8 -7.27 18.67 33.93
CA MET A 8 -7.26 17.37 33.28
C MET A 8 -5.91 17.11 32.62
N LEU A 9 -5.31 15.95 32.87
CA LEU A 9 -4.34 15.37 31.95
C LEU A 9 -4.94 14.08 31.40
N ALA A 10 -5.59 14.21 30.24
CA ALA A 10 -5.95 13.10 29.39
C ALA A 10 -4.65 12.50 28.81
N LEU A 11 -4.20 11.39 29.37
CA LEU A 11 -3.30 10.48 28.67
C LEU A 11 -4.17 9.47 27.95
N ALA A 12 -4.61 9.87 26.75
CA ALA A 12 -5.09 8.95 25.74
C ALA A 12 -3.97 7.93 25.48
N GLY A 13 -4.12 6.74 26.05
CA GLY A 13 -3.33 5.59 25.67
C GLY A 13 -3.50 5.38 24.18
N ALA A 14 -2.40 5.41 23.46
CA ALA A 14 -2.32 5.18 22.03
C ALA A 14 -2.69 3.72 21.72
N SER A 15 -3.98 3.42 21.67
CA SER A 15 -4.52 2.29 20.92
C SER A 15 -4.77 2.74 19.48
N PHE A 16 -3.70 3.01 18.74
CA PHE A 16 -3.73 3.08 17.27
C PHE A 16 -3.35 1.71 16.71
N CYS A 17 -4.05 0.67 17.16
CA CYS A 17 -4.05 -0.63 16.51
C CYS A 17 -5.39 -0.78 15.79
N ALA A 18 -5.32 -1.17 14.51
CA ALA A 18 -6.45 -1.46 13.61
C ALA A 18 -7.29 -0.25 13.16
N SER A 19 -6.89 0.39 12.06
CA SER A 19 -7.77 0.86 10.95
C SER A 19 -7.19 1.97 10.06
N ALA A 20 -5.87 2.05 9.82
CA ALA A 20 -5.35 2.98 8.80
C ALA A 20 -5.62 2.55 7.34
N PHE A 21 -6.09 1.31 7.11
CA PHE A 21 -6.26 0.76 5.76
C PHE A 21 -7.67 0.21 5.47
N ALA A 22 -8.64 0.37 6.37
CA ALA A 22 -9.94 -0.26 6.19
C ALA A 22 -10.95 0.54 5.35
N ASN A 23 -10.79 1.87 5.19
CA ASN A 23 -11.77 2.69 4.46
C ASN A 23 -11.09 3.89 3.81
N VAL A 24 -10.43 3.71 2.66
CA VAL A 24 -10.29 4.84 1.73
C VAL A 24 -11.62 4.89 0.97
N PRO A 25 -12.50 5.87 1.23
CA PRO A 25 -13.75 5.98 0.51
C PRO A 25 -13.39 6.23 -0.96
N LEU A 26 -13.86 5.37 -1.85
CA LEU A 26 -13.70 5.53 -3.29
C LEU A 26 -14.99 6.11 -3.86
N ASN A 27 -14.84 7.04 -4.80
CA ASN A 27 -15.88 7.44 -5.71
C ASN A 27 -16.37 6.21 -6.51
N PRO A 28 -17.56 6.27 -7.11
CA PRO A 28 -18.10 5.18 -7.93
C PRO A 28 -17.21 4.77 -9.12
N ASP A 29 -16.29 5.63 -9.54
CA ASP A 29 -15.29 5.38 -10.60
C ASP A 29 -13.98 4.76 -10.09
N GLY A 30 -13.89 4.45 -8.80
CA GLY A 30 -12.71 3.88 -8.15
C GLY A 30 -11.65 4.91 -7.75
N SER A 31 -11.85 6.21 -8.01
CA SER A 31 -10.94 7.27 -7.55
C SER A 31 -11.17 7.59 -6.06
N PRO A 32 -10.16 8.05 -5.29
CA PRO A 32 -10.38 8.44 -3.89
C PRO A 32 -11.37 9.62 -3.78
N VAL A 33 -12.31 9.55 -2.82
CA VAL A 33 -13.29 10.63 -2.54
C VAL A 33 -12.56 11.94 -2.24
N ALA A 34 -12.95 13.00 -2.94
CA ALA A 34 -12.42 14.34 -2.72
C ALA A 34 -12.66 14.79 -1.28
N GLY A 35 -11.58 15.03 -0.52
CA GLY A 35 -11.65 15.37 0.91
C GLY A 35 -10.63 14.67 1.81
N GLN A 36 -9.91 13.65 1.32
CA GLN A 36 -8.66 13.23 1.98
C GLN A 36 -7.62 14.31 1.73
N SER A 37 -7.35 15.15 2.75
CA SER A 37 -6.48 16.30 2.58
C SER A 37 -5.08 15.86 2.16
N VAL A 38 -4.38 16.70 1.37
CA VAL A 38 -2.96 16.51 1.05
C VAL A 38 -2.14 16.16 2.30
N ALA A 39 -2.55 16.66 3.48
CA ALA A 39 -1.95 16.33 4.75
C ALA A 39 -2.06 14.84 5.12
N GLN A 40 -3.19 14.17 4.91
CA GLN A 40 -3.33 12.73 5.18
C GLN A 40 -2.44 11.88 4.26
N TYR A 41 -2.27 12.30 3.01
CA TYR A 41 -1.36 11.66 2.06
C TYR A 41 0.12 11.87 2.44
N LEU A 42 0.50 13.10 2.81
CA LEU A 42 1.84 13.40 3.32
C LEU A 42 2.12 12.67 4.64
N GLN A 43 1.10 12.51 5.48
CA GLN A 43 1.15 11.75 6.72
C GLN A 43 1.39 10.26 6.41
N LEU A 44 0.68 9.66 5.46
CA LEU A 44 0.89 8.28 5.03
C LEU A 44 2.33 8.04 4.56
N LYS A 45 2.89 8.96 3.77
CA LYS A 45 4.30 8.89 3.34
C LYS A 45 5.27 8.91 4.51
N LYS A 46 4.95 9.67 5.56
CA LYS A 46 5.77 9.81 6.76
C LYS A 46 5.64 8.59 7.68
N GLU A 47 4.43 8.05 7.82
CA GLU A 47 4.11 6.94 8.72
C GLU A 47 4.44 5.57 8.11
N CYS A 48 4.48 5.47 6.78
CA CYS A 48 4.78 4.23 6.07
C CYS A 48 5.84 4.44 4.98
N PRO A 49 7.14 4.53 5.35
CA PRO A 49 8.24 4.58 4.37
C PRO A 49 8.22 3.38 3.41
N GLU A 50 7.83 2.19 3.89
CA GLU A 50 7.68 1.00 3.06
C GLU A 50 6.62 1.17 1.96
N CYS A 51 5.51 1.87 2.24
CA CYS A 51 4.47 2.15 1.26
C CYS A 51 5.02 2.99 0.09
N VAL A 52 5.96 3.90 0.37
CA VAL A 52 6.67 4.66 -0.65
C VAL A 52 7.61 3.76 -1.46
N MET A 53 8.30 2.82 -0.82
CA MET A 53 9.17 1.86 -1.51
C MET A 53 8.38 0.95 -2.47
N VAL A 54 7.22 0.44 -2.05
CA VAL A 54 6.32 -0.33 -2.94
C VAL A 54 5.98 0.49 -4.18
N ALA A 55 5.60 1.76 -4.00
CA ALA A 55 5.25 2.64 -5.11
C ALA A 55 6.44 2.93 -6.03
N GLN A 56 7.64 3.12 -5.47
CA GLN A 56 8.88 3.33 -6.24
C GLN A 56 9.22 2.12 -7.10
N ASP A 57 9.00 0.90 -6.61
CA ASP A 57 9.22 -0.30 -7.42
C ASP A 57 8.29 -0.33 -8.64
N ILE A 58 7.03 0.06 -8.47
CA ILE A 58 6.07 0.10 -9.58
C ILE A 58 6.42 1.23 -10.56
N VAL A 59 6.87 2.40 -10.08
CA VAL A 59 7.41 3.45 -10.95
C VAL A 59 8.54 2.90 -11.81
N LYS A 60 9.48 2.15 -11.22
CA LYS A 60 10.57 1.51 -11.97
C LYS A 60 10.04 0.51 -12.99
N MET A 61 9.11 -0.36 -12.62
CA MET A 61 8.52 -1.34 -13.54
C MET A 61 7.82 -0.66 -14.73
N ARG A 62 6.99 0.36 -14.45
CA ARG A 62 6.30 1.17 -15.46
C ARG A 62 7.28 1.85 -16.40
N MET A 63 8.36 2.40 -15.87
CA MET A 63 9.39 3.04 -16.68
C MET A 63 10.19 2.01 -17.51
N GLN A 64 10.64 0.93 -16.91
CA GLN A 64 11.53 -0.05 -17.53
C GLN A 64 10.81 -0.85 -18.61
N HIS A 65 9.61 -1.37 -18.32
CA HIS A 65 8.87 -2.28 -19.19
C HIS A 65 7.85 -1.55 -20.07
N CYS A 66 7.21 -0.49 -19.57
CA CYS A 66 6.13 0.20 -20.29
C CYS A 66 6.54 1.53 -20.91
N LYS A 67 7.74 2.05 -20.61
CA LYS A 67 8.20 3.41 -21.00
C LYS A 67 7.23 4.50 -20.54
N GLN A 68 6.49 4.25 -19.48
CA GLN A 68 5.54 5.18 -18.87
C GLN A 68 6.24 5.96 -17.77
N ASN A 69 6.24 7.29 -17.89
CA ASN A 69 6.76 8.17 -16.85
C ASN A 69 5.66 8.45 -15.81
N THR A 70 5.73 7.76 -14.67
CA THR A 70 4.76 7.89 -13.57
C THR A 70 5.44 8.42 -12.31
N THR A 71 4.66 8.97 -11.39
CA THR A 71 5.16 9.43 -10.08
C THR A 71 4.69 8.51 -8.97
N VAL A 72 5.44 8.47 -7.87
CA VAL A 72 5.04 7.75 -6.63
C VAL A 72 3.60 8.10 -6.24
N ASP A 73 3.21 9.36 -6.39
CA ASP A 73 1.90 9.87 -5.99
C ASP A 73 0.80 9.33 -6.89
N SER A 74 1.02 9.34 -8.22
CA SER A 74 0.10 8.71 -9.16
C SER A 74 -0.04 7.21 -8.93
N ILE A 75 1.06 6.53 -8.59
CA ILE A 75 1.05 5.09 -8.30
C ILE A 75 0.21 4.78 -7.06
N ILE A 76 0.45 5.51 -5.95
CA ILE A 76 -0.27 5.26 -4.70
C ILE A 76 -1.78 5.51 -4.84
N LEU A 77 -2.16 6.54 -5.60
CA LEU A 77 -3.55 6.98 -5.69
C LEU A 77 -4.37 6.25 -6.76
N GLN A 78 -3.73 5.76 -7.82
CA GLN A 78 -4.44 5.36 -9.04
C GLN A 78 -4.00 4.03 -9.64
N ASP A 79 -2.81 3.51 -9.30
CA ASP A 79 -2.31 2.28 -9.94
C ASP A 79 -2.80 1.04 -9.16
N PRO A 80 -3.64 0.17 -9.73
CA PRO A 80 -4.14 -1.00 -9.01
C PRO A 80 -3.03 -2.01 -8.66
N VAL A 81 -1.89 -1.99 -9.38
CA VAL A 81 -0.72 -2.82 -9.06
C VAL A 81 -0.15 -2.44 -7.69
N TYR A 82 -0.27 -1.16 -7.30
CA TYR A 82 0.10 -0.68 -5.98
C TYR A 82 -0.75 -1.31 -4.90
N SER A 83 -2.07 -1.23 -5.02
CA SER A 83 -2.98 -1.84 -4.06
C SER A 83 -2.70 -3.33 -3.87
N TYR A 84 -2.39 -4.05 -4.95
CA TYR A 84 -2.05 -5.47 -4.89
C TYR A 84 -0.75 -5.74 -4.11
N LEU A 85 0.38 -5.15 -4.53
CA LEU A 85 1.67 -5.35 -3.85
C LEU A 85 1.66 -4.82 -2.41
N ASN A 86 1.00 -3.69 -2.19
CA ASN A 86 0.93 -3.08 -0.87
C ASN A 86 0.08 -3.90 0.12
N SER A 87 -0.94 -4.61 -0.37
CA SER A 87 -1.70 -5.56 0.43
C SER A 87 -0.84 -6.76 0.84
N ILE A 88 -0.02 -7.31 -0.06
CA ILE A 88 0.91 -8.40 0.29
C ILE A 88 1.92 -7.93 1.34
N ARG A 89 2.51 -6.75 1.16
CA ARG A 89 3.40 -6.10 2.14
C ARG A 89 2.72 -5.97 3.51
N PHE A 90 1.45 -5.57 3.53
CA PHE A 90 0.67 -5.47 4.77
C PHE A 90 0.43 -6.84 5.42
N LEU A 91 0.09 -7.87 4.66
CA LEU A 91 -0.12 -9.24 5.19
C LEU A 91 1.12 -9.80 5.88
N VAL A 92 2.31 -9.41 5.42
CA VAL A 92 3.59 -9.86 5.99
C VAL A 92 4.26 -8.79 6.87
N SER A 93 3.53 -7.74 7.26
CA SER A 93 4.07 -6.62 8.06
C SER A 93 4.70 -7.06 9.37
N ASN A 94 4.06 -7.98 10.10
CA ASN A 94 4.61 -8.54 11.34
C ASN A 94 5.84 -9.44 11.14
N ASN A 95 6.12 -9.81 9.88
CA ASN A 95 7.22 -10.70 9.48
C ASN A 95 8.23 -9.97 8.59
N GLY A 96 8.40 -8.66 8.77
CA GLY A 96 9.41 -7.86 8.05
C GLY A 96 8.88 -7.09 6.84
N GLY A 97 7.57 -7.13 6.58
CA GLY A 97 6.90 -6.24 5.63
C GLY A 97 7.55 -6.23 4.25
N TYR A 98 8.09 -5.08 3.86
CA TYR A 98 8.76 -4.91 2.57
C TYR A 98 10.00 -5.82 2.40
N THR A 99 10.69 -6.18 3.48
CA THR A 99 11.88 -7.03 3.43
C THR A 99 11.58 -8.53 3.49
N ASN A 100 10.31 -8.91 3.68
CA ASN A 100 9.91 -10.31 3.78
C ASN A 100 10.11 -11.06 2.44
N PHE A 101 10.48 -12.34 2.53
CA PHE A 101 10.68 -13.21 1.37
C PHE A 101 9.43 -13.36 0.49
N VAL A 102 8.24 -13.45 1.10
CA VAL A 102 6.96 -13.55 0.37
C VAL A 102 6.70 -12.25 -0.41
N TYR A 103 6.93 -11.09 0.19
CA TYR A 103 6.81 -9.82 -0.53
C TYR A 103 7.83 -9.72 -1.67
N THR A 104 9.08 -10.10 -1.40
CA THR A 104 10.15 -10.11 -2.43
C THR A 104 9.77 -10.98 -3.61
N SER A 105 9.24 -12.18 -3.34
CA SER A 105 8.77 -13.11 -4.38
C SER A 105 7.58 -12.54 -5.14
N ALA A 106 6.60 -11.95 -4.43
CA ALA A 106 5.47 -11.27 -5.05
C ALA A 106 5.90 -10.16 -6.00
N ARG A 107 6.85 -9.32 -5.58
CA ARG A 107 7.40 -8.24 -6.39
C ARG A 107 8.03 -8.77 -7.68
N GLN A 108 8.82 -9.85 -7.59
CA GLN A 108 9.44 -10.48 -8.77
C GLN A 108 8.42 -11.09 -9.73
N VAL A 109 7.38 -11.74 -9.19
CA VAL A 109 6.28 -12.29 -9.99
C VAL A 109 5.52 -11.18 -10.70
N VAL A 110 5.18 -10.10 -9.99
CA VAL A 110 4.56 -8.92 -10.58
C VAL A 110 5.43 -8.35 -11.69
N GLU A 111 6.71 -8.10 -11.43
CA GLU A 111 7.65 -7.59 -12.44
C GLU A 111 7.73 -8.49 -13.69
N SER A 112 7.67 -9.81 -13.52
CA SER A 112 7.75 -10.77 -14.63
C SER A 112 6.47 -10.88 -15.47
N ASN A 113 5.35 -10.37 -14.97
CA ASN A 113 4.02 -10.51 -15.60
C ASN A 113 3.44 -9.17 -16.08
N VAL A 114 4.29 -8.17 -16.30
CA VAL A 114 3.89 -6.83 -16.71
C VAL A 114 2.97 -6.86 -17.93
N ASN A 115 1.79 -6.25 -17.79
CA ASN A 115 0.95 -5.83 -18.91
C ASN A 115 0.73 -4.30 -18.84
N CYS A 116 1.33 -3.61 -19.79
CA CYS A 116 1.33 -2.14 -19.85
C CYS A 116 0.00 -1.53 -20.29
N ASN A 117 -0.84 -2.33 -20.94
CA ASN A 117 -2.12 -1.88 -21.50
C ASN A 117 -3.29 -2.19 -20.56
N ASP A 118 -3.13 -3.18 -19.68
CA ASP A 118 -4.17 -3.61 -18.76
C ASP A 118 -3.54 -4.00 -17.41
N ALA A 119 -3.69 -3.10 -16.43
CA ALA A 119 -3.17 -3.31 -15.09
C ALA A 119 -3.93 -4.40 -14.31
N ASN A 120 -5.20 -4.66 -14.64
CA ASN A 120 -5.97 -5.72 -14.01
C ASN A 120 -5.52 -7.09 -14.53
N ASP A 121 -5.29 -7.24 -15.83
CA ASP A 121 -4.71 -8.46 -16.40
C ASP A 121 -3.29 -8.70 -15.86
N TRP A 122 -2.47 -7.64 -15.70
CA TRP A 122 -1.17 -7.74 -15.02
C TRP A 122 -1.31 -8.35 -13.61
N ILE A 123 -2.23 -7.84 -12.79
CA ILE A 123 -2.48 -8.36 -11.44
C ILE A 123 -2.97 -9.82 -11.50
N GLN A 124 -3.92 -10.15 -12.36
CA GLN A 124 -4.49 -11.50 -12.46
C GLN A 124 -3.43 -12.55 -12.85
N ARG A 125 -2.54 -12.23 -13.79
CA ARG A 125 -1.40 -13.10 -14.15
C ARG A 125 -0.50 -13.33 -12.95
N SER A 126 -0.19 -12.26 -12.22
CA SER A 126 0.67 -12.30 -11.04
C SER A 126 0.05 -13.14 -9.93
N GLN A 127 -1.24 -12.95 -9.64
CA GLN A 127 -2.01 -13.73 -8.66
C GLN A 127 -1.99 -15.22 -9.00
N LYS A 128 -2.26 -15.58 -10.26
CA LYS A 128 -2.27 -16.98 -10.71
C LYS A 128 -0.92 -17.67 -10.51
N VAL A 129 0.19 -16.96 -10.69
CA VAL A 129 1.53 -17.50 -10.45
C VAL A 129 1.79 -17.63 -8.95
N MET A 130 1.45 -16.61 -8.16
CA MET A 130 1.57 -16.63 -6.71
C MET A 130 0.77 -17.78 -6.08
N GLU A 131 -0.49 -17.95 -6.46
CA GLU A 131 -1.34 -19.06 -6.01
C GLU A 131 -0.70 -20.41 -6.28
N LYS A 132 -0.11 -20.62 -7.47
CA LYS A 132 0.62 -21.85 -7.77
C LYS A 132 1.84 -22.02 -6.86
N MET A 133 2.64 -20.98 -6.67
CA MET A 133 3.85 -21.05 -5.84
C MET A 133 3.52 -21.46 -4.39
N PHE A 134 2.43 -20.96 -3.81
CA PHE A 134 2.06 -21.26 -2.43
C PHE A 134 1.14 -22.48 -2.27
N ASN A 135 0.38 -22.87 -3.30
CA ASN A 135 -0.47 -24.07 -3.25
C ASN A 135 0.26 -25.36 -3.65
N THR A 136 1.39 -25.27 -4.37
CA THR A 136 2.20 -26.46 -4.73
C THR A 136 3.19 -26.85 -3.60
N GLY A 137 3.10 -26.21 -2.43
CA GLY A 137 3.91 -26.52 -1.25
C GLY A 137 3.29 -27.57 -0.30
N ASN A 138 2.19 -28.22 -0.70
CA ASN A 138 1.59 -29.36 0.02
C ASN A 138 1.88 -30.68 -0.70
#